data_AF-A0A932T2H8-F1
#
_entry.id   AF-A0A932T2H8-F1
#
_cell.length_a   1.000
_cell.length_b   1.000
_cell.length_c   1.000
_cell.angle_alpha   90.00
_cell.angle_beta   90.00
_cell.angle_gamma   90.00
#
_symmetry.space_group_name_H-M   'P 1'
#
loop_
_entity.id
_entity.type
_entity.pdbx_description
1 polymer ?
#
loop_
_entity_poly.entity_id
_entity_poly.type
_entity_poly.pdbx_seq_one_letter_code
_entity_poly.pdbx_strand_id
1 'polypeptide(L)' 'MPGATVWIAGYSNDVFAYVPSKRVLQEGGYEGGGAMTYTTLPGPFAPTVEERIVAKVHALVDGLKSVQSDSR' A
#
# COMPACT_ATOMS: atom_id res chain seq x y z
N MET A 1 7.05 -18.89 17.06
CA MET A 1 7.88 -17.67 17.10
C MET A 1 6.98 -16.49 16.74
N PRO A 2 7.19 -15.28 17.29
CA PRO A 2 6.51 -14.09 16.78
C PRO A 2 6.79 -13.96 15.28
N GLY A 3 5.84 -13.43 14.50
CA GLY A 3 6.02 -13.22 13.07
C GLY A 3 7.24 -12.35 12.74
N ALA A 4 7.72 -12.41 11.50
CA ALA A 4 8.83 -11.57 11.04
C ALA A 4 8.54 -10.08 11.28
N THR A 5 9.56 -9.33 11.72
CA THR A 5 9.44 -7.90 11.97
C THR A 5 9.20 -7.14 10.66
N VAL A 6 8.10 -6.39 10.57
CA VAL A 6 7.76 -5.55 9.42
C VAL A 6 7.97 -4.07 9.78
N TRP A 7 8.55 -3.31 8.86
CA TRP A 7 8.76 -1.87 8.98
C TRP A 7 8.05 -1.15 7.82
N ILE A 8 7.45 0.00 8.09
CA ILE A 8 6.80 0.83 7.06
C ILE A 8 7.76 1.93 6.62
N ALA A 9 8.12 1.95 5.34
CA ALA A 9 8.91 3.00 4.72
C ALA A 9 8.05 3.80 3.74
N GLY A 10 7.45 4.89 4.22
CA GLY A 10 6.73 5.84 3.37
C GLY A 10 7.67 6.64 2.46
N TYR A 11 7.11 7.37 1.50
CA TYR A 11 7.85 8.27 0.58
C TYR A 11 9.03 7.62 -0.13
N SER A 12 8.94 6.31 -0.37
CA SER A 12 9.95 5.56 -1.10
C SER A 12 9.58 5.53 -2.57
N ASN A 13 10.58 5.80 -3.43
CA ASN A 13 10.49 5.87 -4.89
C ASN A 13 9.67 7.05 -5.44
N ASP A 14 8.57 7.45 -4.80
CA ASP A 14 7.69 8.53 -5.29
C ASP A 14 6.86 9.18 -4.15
N VAL A 15 6.26 10.35 -4.44
CA VAL A 15 5.33 11.10 -3.59
C VAL A 15 4.12 11.52 -4.42
N PHE A 16 3.13 10.64 -4.52
CA PHE A 16 2.00 10.83 -5.44
C PHE A 16 0.64 11.05 -4.78
N ALA A 17 0.44 10.60 -3.53
CA ALA A 17 -0.80 10.79 -2.77
C ALA A 17 -0.67 10.26 -1.32
N TYR A 18 -1.69 10.53 -0.50
CA TYR A 18 -2.00 9.67 0.65
C TYR A 18 -2.70 8.41 0.17
N VAL A 19 -2.34 7.25 0.72
CA VAL A 19 -3.00 5.97 0.44
C VAL A 19 -3.94 5.65 1.60
N PRO A 20 -5.27 5.86 1.44
CA PRO A 20 -6.23 5.60 2.52
C PRO A 20 -6.60 4.12 2.62
N SER A 21 -6.99 3.70 3.83
CA SER A 21 -7.78 2.47 3.98
C SER A 21 -9.17 2.65 3.40
N LYS A 22 -9.90 1.56 3.15
CA LYS A 22 -11.27 1.63 2.60
C LYS A 22 -12.21 2.49 3.46
N ARG A 23 -12.10 2.41 4.79
CA ARG A 23 -12.90 3.22 5.72
C ARG A 23 -12.57 4.70 5.58
N VAL A 24 -11.29 5.07 5.60
CA VAL A 24 -10.84 6.48 5.50
C VAL A 24 -11.22 7.07 4.14
N LEU A 25 -11.13 6.29 3.06
CA LEU A 25 -11.60 6.70 1.74
C LEU A 25 -13.10 7.03 1.73
N GLN A 26 -13.92 6.25 2.45
CA GLN A 26 -15.37 6.48 2.56
C GLN A 26 -15.72 7.68 3.47
N GLU A 27 -14.96 7.86 4.55
CA GLU A 27 -15.10 9.02 5.45
C GLU A 27 -14.69 10.33 4.76
N GLY A 28 -13.76 10.25 3.79
CA GLY A 28 -13.26 11.40 3.06
C GLY A 28 -12.29 12.23 3.89
N GLY A 29 -12.32 13.56 3.71
CA GLY A 29 -11.35 14.47 4.31
C GLY A 29 -10.06 14.61 3.49
N TYR A 30 -9.02 15.17 4.09
CA TYR A 30 -7.80 15.51 3.38
C TYR A 30 -7.08 14.25 2.89
N GLU A 31 -6.82 13.28 3.77
CA GLU A 31 -6.15 12.02 3.43
C GLU A 31 -7.06 11.03 2.67
N GLY A 32 -8.38 11.15 2.84
CA GLY A 32 -9.37 10.27 2.21
C GLY A 32 -9.75 10.64 0.77
N GLY A 33 -9.23 11.73 0.20
CA GLY A 33 -9.58 12.14 -1.16
C GLY A 33 -9.21 13.59 -1.48
N GLY A 34 -9.25 14.48 -0.48
CA GLY A 34 -9.05 15.92 -0.67
C GLY A 34 -7.65 16.26 -1.18
N ALA A 35 -6.61 15.65 -0.61
CA ALA A 35 -5.22 15.88 -1.00
C ALA A 35 -4.94 15.45 -2.45
N MET A 36 -5.66 14.44 -2.97
CA MET A 36 -5.50 13.96 -4.34
C MET A 36 -5.92 14.99 -5.39
N THR A 37 -6.71 16.00 -5.03
CA THR A 37 -7.10 17.08 -5.97
C THR A 37 -5.90 17.91 -6.45
N TYR A 38 -4.78 17.86 -5.73
CA TYR A 38 -3.56 18.61 -6.03
C TYR A 38 -2.46 17.75 -6.66
N THR A 39 -2.74 16.48 -6.98
CA THR A 39 -1.75 15.56 -7.56
C THR A 39 -1.91 15.50 -9.08
N THR A 40 -0.92 14.90 -9.76
CA THR A 40 -0.95 14.72 -11.22
C THR A 40 -2.09 13.83 -11.71
N LEU A 41 -2.68 13.01 -10.82
CA LEU A 41 -3.80 12.12 -11.11
C LEU A 41 -4.96 12.43 -10.15
N PRO A 42 -5.76 13.47 -10.45
CA PRO A 42 -6.81 13.91 -9.55
C PRO A 42 -7.96 12.91 -9.50
N GLY A 43 -8.40 12.62 -8.27
CA GLY A 43 -9.55 11.76 -8.01
C GLY A 43 -9.31 10.77 -6.86
N PRO A 44 -10.39 10.17 -6.33
CA PRO A 44 -10.26 9.16 -5.29
C PRO A 44 -9.62 7.89 -5.86
N PHE A 45 -8.90 7.15 -5.01
CA PHE A 45 -8.53 5.79 -5.35
C PHE A 45 -9.75 4.89 -5.48
N ALA A 46 -9.60 3.78 -6.21
CA ALA A 46 -10.55 2.69 -6.13
C ALA A 46 -10.69 2.19 -4.68
N PRO A 47 -11.90 1.81 -4.22
CA PRO A 47 -12.10 1.28 -2.86
C PRO A 47 -11.27 0.06 -2.49
N THR A 48 -10.65 -0.60 -3.49
CA THR A 48 -9.80 -1.78 -3.35
C THR A 48 -8.31 -1.45 -3.22
N VAL A 49 -7.92 -0.17 -3.04
CA VAL A 49 -6.50 0.25 -3.10
C VAL A 49 -5.67 -0.40 -2.01
N GLU A 50 -6.19 -0.44 -0.78
CA GLU A 50 -5.56 -1.07 0.37
C GLU A 50 -5.36 -2.57 0.13
N GLU A 51 -6.42 -3.28 -0.28
CA GLU A 51 -6.36 -4.72 -0.54
C GLU A 51 -5.36 -5.05 -1.65
N ARG A 52 -5.32 -4.25 -2.72
CA ARG A 52 -4.38 -4.46 -3.84
C ARG A 52 -2.93 -4.31 -3.40
N ILE A 53 -2.62 -3.31 -2.57
CA ILE A 53 -1.27 -3.09 -2.05
C ILE A 53 -0.86 -4.23 -1.12
N VAL A 54 -1.72 -4.57 -0.14
CA VAL A 54 -1.44 -5.63 0.84
C VAL A 54 -1.28 -6.99 0.16
N ALA A 55 -2.16 -7.34 -0.78
CA ALA A 55 -2.06 -8.58 -1.55
C ALA A 55 -0.73 -8.66 -2.34
N LYS A 56 -0.29 -7.54 -2.91
CA LYS A 56 0.99 -7.50 -3.63
C LYS A 56 2.18 -7.67 -2.69
N VAL A 57 2.15 -7.07 -1.49
CA VAL A 57 3.19 -7.28 -0.47
C VAL A 57 3.30 -8.75 -0.10
N HIS A 58 2.18 -9.43 0.18
CA HIS A 58 2.18 -10.87 0.47
C HIS A 58 2.77 -11.68 -0.69
N ALA A 59 2.33 -11.43 -1.92
CA ALA A 59 2.84 -12.14 -3.09
C ALA A 59 4.36 -11.97 -3.28
N LEU A 60 4.91 -10.77 -3.01
CA LEU A 60 6.35 -10.51 -3.09
C LEU A 60 7.12 -11.24 -1.98
N VAL A 61 6.61 -11.19 -0.75
CA VAL A 61 7.23 -11.89 0.40
C VAL A 61 7.24 -13.40 0.18
N ASP A 62 6.15 -13.97 -0.33
CA ASP A 62 6.07 -15.41 -0.57
C ASP A 62 6.97 -15.84 -1.73
N GLY A 63 7.09 -15.03 -2.78
CA GLY A 63 8.08 -15.25 -3.84
C GLY A 63 9.53 -15.21 -3.35
N LEU A 64 9.87 -14.34 -2.40
CA LEU A 64 11.22 -14.32 -1.81
C LEU A 64 11.49 -15.58 -0.97
N LYS A 65 10.48 -16.09 -0.26
CA LYS A 65 10.61 -17.33 0.51
C LYS A 65 10.84 -18.54 -0.39
N SER A 66 10.13 -18.65 -1.52
CA SER A 66 10.32 -19.77 -2.45
C SER A 66 11.71 -19.75 -3.10
N VAL A 67 12.19 -18.56 -3.49
CA VAL A 67 13.56 -18.43 -4.04
C VAL A 67 14.61 -18.83 -3.00
N GLN A 68 14.40 -18.48 -1.73
CA GLN A 68 15.32 -18.82 -0.65
C GLN A 68 15.27 -20.29 -0.24
N SER A 69 14.14 -20.99 -0.44
CA SER A 69 14.08 -22.45 -0.25
C SER A 69 14.79 -23.22 -1.35
N ASP A 70 14.72 -22.76 -2.60
CA ASP A 70 15.35 -23.43 -3.74
C ASP A 70 16.88 -23.20 -3.82
N SER A 71 17.37 -22.16 -3.12
CA SER A 71 18.80 -21.83 -3.03
C SER A 71 19.50 -22.45 -1.81
N ARG A 72 18.80 -23.24 -0.99
CA ARG A 72 19.32 -23.94 0.20
C ARG A 72 19.29 -25.44 -0.02
#